data_AF-A0A0F9ACP6-F1
#
_entry.id   AF-A0A0F9ACP6-F1
#
_cell.length_a   1.000
_cell.length_b   1.000
_cell.length_c   1.000
_cell.angle_alpha   90.00
_cell.angle_beta   90.00
_cell.angle_gamma   90.00
#
_symmetry.space_group_name_H-M   'P 1'
#
loop_
_entity.id
_entity.type
_entity.pdbx_description
1 polymer ?
#
loop_
_entity_poly.entity_id
_entity_poly.type
_entity_poly.pdbx_seq_one_letter_code
_entity_poly.pdbx_strand_id
1 'polypeptide(L)'
;MTNKRKRSSKGFTIAEVLVSLVIIALLMTAVSTAINASIINYNVNKDTFKAMNTARQALLRITTELRTANEVFTAGGTVQQGLGFDDDNDAVSDRFHTYHYNKPGDALYDNTLEDNALYLITHIAGTDTSYLLCENVTDMTFTRTPAVAPVKNVLISMTVMAGDVEKTVSTAAVIRRNMD
;
A
#
# COMPACT_ATOMS: atom_id res chain seq x y z
N MET A 1 -40.61 -50.69 59.18
CA MET A 1 -41.41 -49.73 58.40
C MET A 1 -40.45 -48.79 57.66
N THR A 2 -40.21 -49.02 56.37
CA THR A 2 -39.26 -48.25 55.55
C THR A 2 -40.01 -47.33 54.60
N ASN A 3 -39.91 -46.02 54.86
CA ASN A 3 -40.66 -44.98 54.17
C ASN A 3 -39.99 -44.70 52.80
N LYS A 4 -40.54 -45.24 51.71
CA LYS A 4 -40.09 -44.96 50.33
C LYS A 4 -40.43 -43.52 49.95
N ARG A 5 -39.46 -42.61 50.02
CA ARG A 5 -39.58 -41.24 49.47
C ARG A 5 -39.81 -41.31 47.96
N LYS A 6 -40.98 -40.86 47.49
CA LYS A 6 -41.24 -40.61 46.07
C LYS A 6 -40.34 -39.46 45.60
N ARG A 7 -39.32 -39.77 44.80
CA ARG A 7 -38.56 -38.75 44.04
C ARG A 7 -39.49 -38.20 42.95
N SER A 8 -39.92 -36.95 43.09
CA SER A 8 -40.56 -36.22 42.00
C SER A 8 -39.49 -35.90 40.95
N SER A 9 -39.56 -36.61 39.83
CA SER A 9 -38.85 -36.24 38.61
C SER A 9 -39.53 -34.99 38.05
N LYS A 10 -38.95 -33.82 38.29
CA LYS A 10 -39.39 -32.57 37.67
C LYS A 10 -38.68 -32.45 36.32
N GLY A 11 -39.38 -32.81 35.25
CA GLY A 11 -38.94 -32.52 33.88
C GLY A 11 -39.21 -31.06 33.51
N PHE A 12 -38.49 -30.55 32.50
CA PHE A 12 -38.76 -29.24 31.94
C PHE A 12 -40.11 -29.21 31.24
N THR A 13 -40.85 -28.13 31.44
CA THR A 13 -42.09 -27.86 30.72
C THR A 13 -41.77 -27.43 29.29
N ILE A 14 -42.69 -27.70 28.37
CA ILE A 14 -42.56 -27.26 26.96
C ILE A 14 -42.33 -25.75 26.87
N ALA A 15 -42.98 -24.97 27.74
CA ALA A 15 -42.80 -23.52 27.81
C ALA A 15 -41.35 -23.13 28.15
N GLU A 16 -40.71 -23.79 29.13
CA GLU A 16 -39.32 -23.51 29.51
C GLU A 16 -38.34 -23.87 28.37
N VAL A 17 -38.60 -24.96 27.65
CA VAL A 17 -37.80 -25.37 26.48
C VAL A 17 -37.95 -24.34 25.35
N LEU A 18 -39.17 -23.87 25.07
CA LEU A 18 -39.42 -22.86 24.05
C LEU A 18 -38.76 -21.53 24.40
N VAL A 19 -38.84 -21.09 25.66
CA VAL A 19 -38.17 -19.86 26.11
C VAL A 19 -36.65 -20.00 25.98
N SER A 20 -36.08 -21.14 26.40
CA SER A 20 -34.65 -21.40 26.25
C SER A 20 -34.21 -21.36 24.79
N LEU A 21 -35.01 -21.93 23.88
CA LEU A 21 -34.73 -21.96 22.45
C LEU A 21 -34.78 -20.56 21.83
N VAL A 22 -35.75 -19.73 22.24
CA VAL A 22 -35.83 -18.31 21.81
C VAL A 22 -34.60 -17.54 22.29
N ILE A 23 -34.19 -17.70 23.56
CA ILE A 23 -32.99 -17.02 24.09
C ILE A 23 -31.73 -17.46 23.33
N ILE A 24 -31.55 -18.76 23.07
CA ILE A 24 -30.41 -19.27 22.30
C ILE A 24 -30.42 -18.71 20.87
N ALA A 25 -31.58 -18.65 20.22
CA ALA A 25 -31.71 -18.09 18.88
C ALA A 25 -31.31 -16.61 18.83
N LEU A 26 -31.72 -15.81 19.82
CA LEU A 26 -31.32 -14.41 19.95
C LEU A 26 -29.81 -14.27 20.18
N LEU A 27 -29.24 -15.08 21.07
CA LEU A 27 -27.79 -15.08 21.34
C LEU A 27 -26.97 -15.47 20.11
N MET A 28 -27.37 -16.53 19.41
CA MET A 28 -26.69 -16.96 18.18
C MET A 28 -26.80 -15.93 17.07
N THR A 29 -27.92 -15.21 16.98
CA THR A 29 -28.07 -14.11 16.04
C THR A 29 -27.08 -12.99 16.36
N ALA A 30 -26.97 -12.58 17.63
CA ALA A 30 -25.98 -11.59 18.05
C ALA A 30 -24.54 -12.04 17.75
N VAL A 31 -24.19 -13.28 18.08
CA VAL A 31 -22.86 -13.86 17.79
C VAL A 31 -22.57 -13.88 16.29
N SER A 32 -23.53 -14.28 15.47
CA SER A 32 -23.40 -14.30 14.01
C SER A 32 -23.10 -12.91 13.46
N THR A 33 -23.82 -11.88 13.93
CA THR A 33 -23.56 -10.49 13.51
C THR A 33 -22.17 -10.01 13.92
N ALA A 34 -21.71 -10.34 15.13
CA ALA A 34 -20.38 -9.97 15.62
C ALA A 34 -19.26 -10.67 14.84
N ILE A 35 -19.42 -11.95 14.50
CA ILE A 35 -18.47 -12.70 13.67
C ILE A 35 -18.40 -12.09 12.27
N ASN A 36 -19.55 -11.79 11.67
CA ASN A 36 -19.59 -11.17 10.35
C ASN A 36 -18.85 -9.81 10.32
N ALA A 37 -19.09 -8.96 11.32
CA ALA A 37 -18.37 -7.70 11.47
C ALA A 37 -16.85 -7.92 11.66
N SER A 38 -16.45 -8.94 12.42
CA SER A 38 -15.04 -9.28 12.64
C SER A 38 -14.33 -9.74 11.37
N ILE A 39 -15.01 -10.52 10.52
CA ILE A 39 -14.47 -10.98 9.23
C ILE A 39 -14.26 -9.80 8.28
N ILE A 40 -15.23 -8.89 8.18
CA ILE A 40 -15.13 -7.69 7.35
C ILE A 40 -13.93 -6.84 7.79
N ASN A 41 -13.84 -6.55 9.10
CA ASN A 41 -12.73 -5.77 9.65
C ASN A 41 -11.37 -6.44 9.43
N TYR A 42 -11.30 -7.77 9.54
CA TYR A 42 -10.07 -8.51 9.31
C TYR A 42 -9.60 -8.38 7.85
N ASN A 43 -10.51 -8.49 6.88
CA ASN A 43 -10.16 -8.37 5.46
C ASN A 43 -9.66 -6.97 5.12
N VAL A 44 -10.37 -5.92 5.56
CA VAL A 44 -9.94 -4.52 5.37
C VAL A 44 -8.55 -4.29 5.95
N ASN A 45 -8.30 -4.78 7.16
CA ASN A 45 -6.99 -4.66 7.80
C ASN A 45 -5.91 -5.41 7.01
N LYS A 46 -6.19 -6.65 6.59
CA LYS A 46 -5.25 -7.47 5.81
C LYS A 46 -4.83 -6.77 4.52
N ASP A 47 -5.78 -6.20 3.78
CA ASP A 47 -5.49 -5.52 2.52
C ASP A 47 -4.72 -4.21 2.77
N THR A 48 -5.08 -3.47 3.84
CA THR A 48 -4.32 -2.31 4.31
C THR A 48 -2.87 -2.66 4.63
N PHE A 49 -2.63 -3.76 5.32
CA PHE A 49 -1.27 -4.20 5.65
C PHE A 49 -0.48 -4.60 4.41
N LYS A 50 -1.11 -5.30 3.46
CA LYS A 50 -0.45 -5.67 2.20
C LYS A 50 -0.06 -4.43 1.39
N ALA A 51 -1.01 -3.55 1.11
CA ALA A 51 -0.76 -2.30 0.37
C ALA A 51 0.34 -1.49 1.03
N MET A 52 0.32 -1.38 2.36
CA MET A 52 1.35 -0.65 3.10
C MET A 52 2.72 -1.30 3.08
N ASN A 53 2.79 -2.62 3.10
CA ASN A 53 4.07 -3.31 3.01
C ASN A 53 4.67 -3.22 1.60
N THR A 54 3.85 -3.34 0.55
CA THR A 54 4.28 -3.10 -0.84
C THR A 54 4.77 -1.67 -1.01
N ALA A 55 4.01 -0.69 -0.52
CA ALA A 55 4.40 0.72 -0.53
C ALA A 55 5.75 0.96 0.16
N ARG A 56 5.96 0.40 1.35
CA ARG A 56 7.23 0.51 2.08
C ARG A 56 8.39 -0.15 1.35
N GLN A 57 8.17 -1.29 0.70
CA GLN A 57 9.19 -1.96 -0.10
C GLN A 57 9.60 -1.12 -1.31
N ALA A 58 8.62 -0.55 -2.03
CA ALA A 58 8.88 0.36 -3.14
C ALA A 58 9.67 1.59 -2.67
N LEU A 59 9.25 2.24 -1.59
CA LEU A 59 9.97 3.40 -1.02
C LEU A 59 11.38 3.05 -0.53
N LEU A 60 11.56 1.87 0.08
CA LEU A 60 12.89 1.40 0.50
C LEU A 60 13.81 1.24 -0.70
N ARG A 61 13.31 0.63 -1.78
CA ARG A 61 14.05 0.49 -3.04
C ARG A 61 14.43 1.85 -3.62
N ILE A 62 13.46 2.75 -3.79
CA ILE A 62 13.69 4.12 -4.27
C ILE A 62 14.78 4.80 -3.46
N THR A 63 14.67 4.80 -2.13
CA THR A 63 15.66 5.50 -1.30
C THR A 63 17.03 4.83 -1.29
N THR A 64 17.13 3.55 -1.64
CA THR A 64 18.40 2.84 -1.75
C THR A 64 19.09 3.21 -3.05
N GLU A 65 18.36 3.15 -4.17
CA GLU A 65 18.87 3.50 -5.50
C GLU A 65 19.25 5.00 -5.57
N LEU A 66 18.43 5.89 -5.01
CA LEU A 66 18.77 7.33 -4.95
C LEU A 66 19.99 7.65 -4.08
N ARG A 67 20.33 6.81 -3.09
CA ARG A 67 21.53 7.04 -2.26
C ARG A 67 22.81 6.68 -3.00
N THR A 68 22.74 5.80 -3.99
CA THR A 68 23.88 5.36 -4.80
C THR A 68 23.97 6.07 -6.16
N ALA A 69 22.85 6.65 -6.62
CA ALA A 69 22.74 7.42 -7.85
C ALA A 69 23.82 8.50 -7.98
N ASN A 70 24.30 8.68 -9.21
CA ASN A 70 25.27 9.69 -9.60
C ASN A 70 24.61 11.05 -9.72
N GLU A 71 23.52 11.09 -10.47
CA GLU A 71 22.73 12.29 -10.67
C GLU A 71 21.24 11.95 -10.56
N VAL A 72 20.47 12.93 -10.10
CA VAL A 72 19.02 12.85 -10.00
C VAL A 72 18.41 14.07 -10.69
N PHE A 73 17.50 13.83 -11.62
CA PHE A 73 16.92 14.84 -12.49
C PHE A 73 15.40 14.69 -12.61
N THR A 74 14.76 15.69 -13.22
CA THR A 74 13.31 15.64 -13.50
C THR A 74 13.07 14.76 -14.71
N ALA A 75 12.34 13.66 -14.57
CA ALA A 75 11.78 13.00 -15.73
C ALA A 75 10.53 13.75 -16.18
N GLY A 76 10.49 14.15 -17.46
CA GLY A 76 9.25 14.65 -18.07
C GLY A 76 8.89 16.13 -17.85
N GLY A 77 9.85 17.00 -17.55
CA GLY A 77 9.66 18.46 -17.62
C GLY A 77 8.92 19.12 -16.45
N THR A 78 8.16 18.38 -15.64
CA THR A 78 7.47 18.90 -14.43
C THR A 78 8.03 18.33 -13.13
N VAL A 79 8.21 19.19 -12.12
CA VAL A 79 9.03 18.93 -10.92
C VAL A 79 8.49 17.81 -10.00
N GLN A 80 7.28 17.29 -10.19
CA GLN A 80 6.61 16.50 -9.14
C GLN A 80 6.32 15.04 -9.44
N GLN A 81 6.40 14.58 -10.70
CA GLN A 81 5.70 13.36 -11.14
C GLN A 81 6.62 12.22 -11.58
N GLY A 82 7.83 12.55 -12.00
CA GLY A 82 8.85 11.58 -12.40
C GLY A 82 10.20 11.92 -11.78
N LEU A 83 10.87 10.90 -11.28
CA LEU A 83 12.22 11.02 -10.74
C LEU A 83 13.18 10.19 -11.58
N GLY A 84 13.96 10.87 -12.41
CA GLY A 84 15.03 10.28 -13.19
C GLY A 84 16.31 10.20 -12.36
N PHE A 85 17.06 9.12 -12.49
CA PHE A 85 18.39 9.01 -11.93
C PHE A 85 19.29 8.18 -12.82
N ASP A 86 20.58 8.51 -12.78
CA ASP A 86 21.64 7.75 -13.42
C ASP A 86 22.42 6.98 -12.36
N ASP A 87 22.60 5.67 -12.57
CA ASP A 87 23.39 4.79 -11.71
C ASP A 87 24.78 4.54 -12.32
N ASP A 88 24.98 4.86 -13.60
CA ASP A 88 26.18 4.52 -14.32
C ASP A 88 27.20 5.67 -14.28
N ASN A 89 28.44 5.33 -13.99
CA ASN A 89 29.54 6.31 -13.86
C ASN A 89 30.09 6.73 -15.24
N ASP A 90 29.47 6.26 -16.31
CA ASP A 90 29.90 6.53 -17.68
C ASP A 90 29.21 7.79 -18.21
N ALA A 91 30.01 8.74 -18.69
CA ALA A 91 29.55 10.04 -19.17
C ALA A 91 28.73 9.94 -20.47
N VAL A 92 28.62 8.74 -21.05
CA VAL A 92 27.92 8.42 -22.30
C VAL A 92 26.85 7.34 -22.05
N SER A 93 26.25 7.34 -20.87
CA SER A 93 25.24 6.35 -20.53
C SER A 93 23.91 6.68 -21.21
N ASP A 94 23.62 5.99 -22.31
CA ASP A 94 22.26 5.91 -22.90
C ASP A 94 21.26 5.15 -21.99
N ARG A 95 21.64 4.89 -20.74
CA ARG A 95 20.84 4.16 -19.77
C ARG A 95 20.57 5.03 -18.55
N PHE A 96 19.30 5.28 -18.28
CA PHE A 96 18.85 5.91 -17.05
C PHE A 96 17.56 5.27 -16.57
N HIS A 97 17.27 5.48 -15.29
CA HIS A 97 16.09 4.93 -14.64
C HIS A 97 15.14 6.06 -14.27
N THR A 98 13.84 5.82 -14.45
CA THR A 98 12.78 6.76 -14.08
C THR A 98 11.80 6.05 -13.15
N TYR A 99 11.58 6.61 -11.98
CA TYR A 99 10.38 6.31 -11.20
C TYR A 99 9.22 7.09 -11.79
N HIS A 100 8.22 6.37 -12.30
CA HIS A 100 7.08 6.91 -13.01
C HIS A 100 5.78 6.56 -12.28
N TYR A 101 5.07 7.57 -11.81
CA TYR A 101 3.72 7.40 -11.28
C TYR A 101 2.71 7.62 -12.41
N ASN A 102 2.01 6.56 -12.82
CA ASN A 102 1.05 6.62 -13.90
C ASN A 102 -0.32 7.07 -13.38
N LYS A 103 -0.66 8.34 -13.58
CA LYS A 103 -1.93 8.94 -13.15
C LYS A 103 -2.74 9.45 -14.35
N PRO A 104 -3.98 8.99 -14.56
CA PRO A 104 -4.82 9.50 -15.62
C PRO A 104 -5.01 11.01 -15.57
N GLY A 105 -4.87 11.67 -16.73
CA GLY A 105 -4.99 13.11 -16.85
C GLY A 105 -3.71 13.89 -16.50
N ASP A 106 -2.63 13.18 -16.17
CA ASP A 106 -1.34 13.80 -15.93
C ASP A 106 -0.51 13.97 -17.22
N ALA A 107 0.42 14.93 -17.22
CA ALA A 107 1.22 15.28 -18.42
C ALA A 107 2.13 14.14 -18.90
N LEU A 108 2.52 13.25 -17.98
CA LEU A 108 3.36 12.09 -18.26
C LEU A 108 2.58 10.78 -18.32
N TYR A 109 1.24 10.83 -18.34
CA TYR A 109 0.40 9.64 -18.39
C TYR A 109 0.75 8.74 -19.58
N ASP A 110 0.96 7.46 -19.29
CA ASP A 110 1.19 6.42 -20.27
C ASP A 110 -0.02 5.47 -20.28
N ASN A 111 -0.76 5.46 -21.39
CA ASN A 111 -1.93 4.63 -21.56
C ASN A 111 -1.61 3.14 -21.80
N THR A 112 -0.33 2.78 -21.90
CA THR A 112 0.15 1.40 -21.98
C THR A 112 0.42 0.80 -20.60
N LEU A 113 0.51 1.63 -19.56
CA LEU A 113 0.70 1.24 -18.17
C LEU A 113 -0.63 1.22 -17.43
N GLU A 114 -0.67 0.50 -16.29
CA GLU A 114 -1.87 0.48 -15.45
C GLU A 114 -2.05 1.83 -14.75
N ASP A 115 -3.30 2.28 -14.65
CA ASP A 115 -3.66 3.51 -13.96
C ASP A 115 -3.36 3.40 -12.46
N ASN A 116 -2.99 4.51 -11.84
CA ASN A 116 -2.76 4.61 -10.40
C ASN A 116 -1.70 3.63 -9.89
N ALA A 117 -0.63 3.45 -10.65
CA ALA A 117 0.45 2.55 -10.32
C ALA A 117 1.82 3.24 -10.44
N LEU A 118 2.75 2.81 -9.60
CA LEU A 118 4.13 3.25 -9.61
C LEU A 118 4.99 2.22 -10.35
N TYR A 119 5.74 2.70 -11.32
CA TYR A 119 6.68 1.93 -12.12
C TYR A 119 8.12 2.40 -11.94
N LEU A 120 9.05 1.47 -12.09
CA LEU A 120 10.44 1.75 -12.46
C LEU A 120 10.57 1.49 -13.96
N ILE A 121 10.87 2.54 -14.72
CA ILE A 121 11.17 2.44 -16.14
C ILE A 121 12.69 2.50 -16.31
N THR A 122 13.24 1.53 -17.01
CA THR A 122 14.65 1.53 -17.42
C THR A 122 14.69 1.90 -18.88
N HIS A 123 15.28 3.05 -19.18
CA HIS A 123 15.53 3.52 -20.53
C HIS A 123 16.88 2.98 -20.97
N ILE A 124 16.93 2.36 -22.13
CA ILE A 124 18.17 1.89 -22.79
C ILE A 124 18.05 2.31 -24.25
N ALA A 125 19.16 2.61 -24.93
CA ALA A 125 19.19 2.95 -26.35
C ALA A 125 18.24 2.08 -27.20
N GLY A 126 17.10 2.66 -27.59
CA GLY A 126 16.10 2.02 -28.44
C GLY A 126 15.14 1.03 -27.76
N THR A 127 15.14 0.88 -26.43
CA THR A 127 14.16 0.03 -25.72
C THR A 127 13.91 0.51 -24.28
N ASP A 128 12.65 0.67 -23.93
CA ASP A 128 12.22 0.92 -22.56
C ASP A 128 11.67 -0.36 -21.92
N THR A 129 11.97 -0.57 -20.64
CA THR A 129 11.40 -1.68 -19.86
C THR A 129 10.76 -1.15 -18.59
N SER A 130 9.51 -1.50 -18.36
CA SER A 130 8.73 -1.07 -17.19
C SER A 130 8.58 -2.19 -16.17
N TYR A 131 8.80 -1.88 -14.89
CA TYR A 131 8.62 -2.79 -13.77
C TYR A 131 7.67 -2.20 -12.74
N LEU A 132 6.57 -2.89 -12.45
CA LEU A 132 5.56 -2.47 -11.48
C LEU A 132 6.12 -2.58 -10.04
N LEU A 133 6.10 -1.47 -9.31
CA LEU A 133 6.58 -1.40 -7.92
C LEU A 133 5.44 -1.40 -6.91
N CYS A 134 4.38 -0.66 -7.19
CA CYS A 134 3.25 -0.53 -6.29
C CYS A 134 1.97 -0.22 -7.08
N GLU A 135 0.92 -0.96 -6.79
CA GLU A 135 -0.43 -0.73 -7.31
C GLU A 135 -1.22 0.18 -6.36
N ASN A 136 -2.37 0.68 -6.84
CA ASN A 136 -3.34 1.46 -6.06
C ASN A 136 -2.75 2.73 -5.40
N VAL A 137 -1.84 3.40 -6.10
CA VAL A 137 -1.26 4.69 -5.70
C VAL A 137 -2.20 5.80 -6.14
N THR A 138 -2.81 6.50 -5.19
CA THR A 138 -3.77 7.59 -5.47
C THR A 138 -3.10 8.95 -5.58
N ASP A 139 -1.94 9.10 -4.94
CA ASP A 139 -1.13 10.28 -5.06
C ASP A 139 0.35 9.98 -4.80
N MET A 140 1.24 10.65 -5.51
CA MET A 140 2.67 10.54 -5.29
C MET A 140 3.36 11.84 -5.63
N THR A 141 4.33 12.22 -4.80
CA THR A 141 5.10 13.45 -4.99
C THR A 141 6.58 13.22 -4.74
N PHE A 142 7.41 13.78 -5.62
CA PHE A 142 8.86 13.86 -5.44
C PHE A 142 9.27 15.32 -5.23
N THR A 143 9.61 15.69 -3.99
CA THR A 143 10.08 17.03 -3.64
C THR A 143 11.60 17.02 -3.51
N ARG A 144 12.27 17.92 -4.21
CA ARG A 144 13.73 17.94 -4.34
C ARG A 144 14.33 19.21 -3.74
N THR A 145 15.46 19.08 -3.05
CA THR A 145 16.22 20.24 -2.56
C THR A 145 17.72 20.07 -2.87
N PRO A 146 18.33 21.04 -3.58
CA PRO A 146 17.69 22.10 -4.36
C PRO A 146 16.79 21.53 -5.47
N ALA A 147 15.83 22.34 -5.95
CA ALA A 147 14.87 21.92 -6.97
C ALA A 147 15.51 21.68 -8.36
N VAL A 148 16.73 22.19 -8.56
CA VAL A 148 17.54 22.06 -9.76
C VAL A 148 18.83 21.34 -9.38
N ALA A 149 19.38 20.55 -10.31
CA ALA A 149 20.63 19.84 -10.10
C ALA A 149 21.79 20.78 -9.68
N PRO A 150 22.73 20.31 -8.83
CA PRO A 150 22.77 18.99 -8.22
C PRO A 150 21.76 18.86 -7.06
N VAL A 151 20.83 17.90 -7.18
CA VAL A 151 19.83 17.62 -6.14
C VAL A 151 20.55 16.95 -4.97
N LYS A 152 20.36 17.45 -3.74
CA LYS A 152 21.03 16.90 -2.54
C LYS A 152 20.13 15.96 -1.75
N ASN A 153 18.85 16.30 -1.67
CA ASN A 153 17.85 15.47 -1.03
C ASN A 153 16.59 15.34 -1.89
N VAL A 154 15.88 14.24 -1.66
CA VAL A 154 14.57 13.97 -2.26
C VAL A 154 13.65 13.50 -1.16
N LEU A 155 12.58 14.24 -0.90
CA LEU A 155 11.45 13.82 -0.08
C LEU A 155 10.42 13.17 -1.00
N ILE A 156 10.06 11.93 -0.70
CA ILE A 156 9.11 11.13 -1.44
C ILE A 156 7.89 10.94 -0.56
N SER A 157 6.71 11.26 -1.08
CA SER A 157 5.44 10.97 -0.42
C SER A 157 4.58 10.14 -1.36
N MET A 158 3.98 9.08 -0.84
CA MET A 158 3.12 8.18 -1.62
C MET A 158 1.88 7.83 -0.80
N THR A 159 0.72 8.06 -1.39
CA THR A 159 -0.58 7.69 -0.85
C THR A 159 -1.10 6.48 -1.61
N VAL A 160 -1.41 5.42 -0.86
CA VAL A 160 -1.98 4.19 -1.42
C VAL A 160 -3.37 3.95 -0.86
N MET A 161 -4.23 3.39 -1.71
CA MET A 161 -5.58 2.97 -1.36
C MET A 161 -5.58 1.48 -1.01
N ALA A 162 -6.23 1.13 0.08
CA ALA A 162 -6.43 -0.24 0.50
C ALA A 162 -7.89 -0.46 0.93
N GLY A 163 -8.69 -1.02 0.03
CA GLY A 163 -10.14 -0.97 0.16
C GLY A 163 -10.61 0.48 0.14
N ASP A 164 -11.39 0.87 1.14
CA ASP A 164 -11.94 2.24 1.26
C ASP A 164 -11.05 3.20 2.07
N VAL A 165 -9.83 2.79 2.40
CA VAL A 165 -8.94 3.57 3.28
C VAL A 165 -7.68 3.98 2.52
N GLU A 166 -7.39 5.27 2.53
CA GLU A 166 -6.12 5.81 2.05
C GLU A 166 -5.09 5.90 3.18
N LYS A 167 -3.84 5.60 2.83
CA LYS A 167 -2.69 5.74 3.73
C LYS A 167 -1.52 6.37 2.99
N THR A 168 -0.99 7.43 3.57
CA THR A 168 0.22 8.10 3.09
C THR A 168 1.43 7.62 3.86
N VAL A 169 2.50 7.30 3.13
CA VAL A 169 3.84 7.05 3.68
C VAL A 169 4.82 7.97 2.99
N SER A 170 5.70 8.57 3.78
CA SER A 170 6.72 9.48 3.28
C SER A 170 8.09 9.03 3.75
N THR A 171 9.10 9.30 2.93
CA THR A 171 10.50 8.99 3.21
C THR A 171 11.39 10.04 2.55
N ALA A 172 12.66 10.11 2.95
CA ALA A 172 13.63 10.97 2.31
C ALA A 172 14.91 10.21 1.98
N ALA A 173 15.52 10.56 0.85
CA ALA A 173 16.82 10.10 0.44
C ALA A 173 17.78 11.29 0.33
N VAL A 174 19.04 11.05 0.67
CA VAL A 174 20.14 12.01 0.51
C VAL A 174 21.09 11.41 -0.52
N ILE A 175 21.38 12.17 -1.58
CA ILE A 175 22.22 11.72 -2.69
C ILE A 175 23.67 11.94 -2.27
N ARG A 176 24.38 10.85 -1.96
CA ARG A 176 25.70 10.92 -1.34
C ARG A 176 26.74 11.61 -2.22
N ARG A 177 26.68 11.37 -3.53
CA ARG A 177 27.63 11.91 -4.50
C ARG A 177 27.49 13.42 -4.74
N ASN A 178 26.36 14.01 -4.36
CA ASN A 178 26.09 15.45 -4.48
C ASN A 178 26.37 16.23 -3.18
N MET A 179 27.01 15.59 -2.19
CA MET A 179 27.33 16.19 -0.89
C MET A 179 28.78 16.70 -0.78
N ASP A 180 29.62 16.40 -1.77
CA ASP A 180 30.98 16.94 -1.91
C ASP A 180 30.97 18.29 -2.65
#